data_AF-A0A4D4LH62-F1
#
_entry.id   AF-A0A4D4LH62-F1
#
_cell.length_a   1.000
_cell.length_b   1.000
_cell.length_c   1.000
_cell.angle_alpha   90.00
_cell.angle_beta   90.00
_cell.angle_gamma   90.00
#
_symmetry.space_group_name_H-M   'P 1'
#
loop_
_entity.id
_entity.type
_entity.pdbx_description
1 polymer ?
#
loop_
_entity_poly.entity_id
_entity_poly.type
_entity_poly.pdbx_seq_one_letter_code
_entity_poly.pdbx_strand_id
1 'polypeptide(L)'
;MQISHEAICLSLYDPRRRQAIDRSLTQRLRSARPMRRPKLTRRPTGRGIIRGMVSITGRPAEVEDRKVPGHREGDLVMGTRPSAVATLVARTSRYTAMVALPDGIKAEQVTPHLTRSLLGIPPQIRRTLT
;
A
#
# COMPACT_ATOMS: atom_id res chain seq x y z
N MET A 1 20.70 15.44 3.99
CA MET A 1 20.96 14.69 2.74
C MET A 1 19.84 13.67 2.55
N GLN A 2 19.02 13.78 1.51
CA GLN A 2 17.96 12.80 1.21
C GLN A 2 18.42 11.90 0.07
N ILE A 3 18.59 10.62 0.36
CA ILE A 3 18.91 9.61 -0.66
C ILE A 3 17.59 8.98 -1.11
N SER A 4 17.28 9.06 -2.40
CA SER A 4 16.08 8.43 -2.96
C SER A 4 16.26 6.91 -3.05
N HIS A 5 15.16 6.16 -2.99
CA HIS A 5 15.19 4.71 -3.25
C HIS A 5 15.79 4.39 -4.64
N GLU A 6 15.60 5.27 -5.63
CA GLU A 6 16.19 5.14 -6.96
C GLU A 6 17.72 5.28 -6.93
N ALA A 7 18.27 6.19 -6.12
CA ALA A 7 19.71 6.35 -5.95
C ALA A 7 20.37 5.09 -5.36
N ILE A 8 19.74 4.46 -4.35
CA ILE A 8 20.21 3.20 -3.75
C ILE A 8 20.18 2.06 -4.78
N CYS A 9 19.10 1.96 -5.55
CA CYS A 9 19.00 0.95 -6.61
C CYS A 9 20.04 1.19 -7.71
N LEU A 10 20.28 2.44 -8.13
CA LEU A 10 21.28 2.76 -9.15
C LEU A 10 22.71 2.45 -8.66
N SER A 11 23.03 2.69 -7.38
CA SER A 11 24.35 2.34 -6.85
C SER A 11 24.61 0.83 -6.80
N LEU A 12 23.56 0.02 -6.62
CA LEU A 12 23.67 -1.45 -6.65
C LEU A 12 23.88 -2.00 -8.06
N TYR A 13 23.26 -1.38 -9.06
CA TYR A 13 23.34 -1.81 -10.47
C TYR A 13 24.14 -0.84 -11.33
N ASP A 14 25.15 -0.19 -10.75
CA ASP A 14 25.91 0.89 -11.41
C ASP A 14 26.33 0.47 -12.83
N PRO A 15 25.81 1.11 -13.90
CA PRO A 15 26.14 0.78 -15.28
C PRO A 15 27.65 0.90 -15.60
N ARG A 16 28.41 1.65 -14.79
CA ARG A 16 29.86 1.81 -14.92
C ARG A 16 30.62 0.59 -14.42
N ARG A 17 30.02 -0.24 -13.56
CA ARG A 17 30.55 -1.57 -13.24
C ARG A 17 30.28 -2.46 -14.45
N ARG A 18 31.32 -2.78 -15.22
CA ARG A 18 31.26 -3.73 -16.36
C ARG A 18 30.80 -5.15 -15.98
N GLN A 19 30.59 -5.42 -14.70
CA GLN A 19 30.26 -6.73 -14.16
C GLN A 19 28.88 -6.70 -13.52
N ALA A 20 28.09 -7.73 -13.81
CA ALA A 20 26.85 -8.01 -13.12
C ALA A 20 27.07 -8.14 -11.60
N ILE A 21 26.02 -7.89 -10.82
CA ILE A 21 26.06 -8.19 -9.37
C ILE A 21 26.42 -9.67 -9.20
N ASP A 22 27.33 -9.94 -8.27
CA ASP A 22 27.82 -11.30 -8.00
C ASP A 22 26.66 -12.29 -7.76
N ARG A 23 26.85 -13.54 -8.17
CA ARG A 23 25.85 -14.60 -8.10
C ARG A 23 25.44 -14.91 -6.66
N SER A 24 26.38 -14.82 -5.71
CA SER A 24 26.07 -15.04 -4.29
C SER A 24 25.15 -13.96 -3.71
N LEU A 25 25.30 -12.72 -4.18
CA LEU A 25 24.48 -11.57 -3.76
C LEU A 25 23.11 -11.58 -4.44
N THR A 26 23.05 -11.90 -5.74
CA THR A 26 21.78 -11.96 -6.47
C THR A 26 20.84 -13.04 -5.91
N GLN A 27 21.35 -14.18 -5.44
CA GLN A 27 20.53 -15.20 -4.77
C GLN A 27 19.79 -14.68 -3.52
N ARG A 28 20.31 -13.63 -2.87
CA ARG A 28 19.68 -13.00 -1.70
C ARG A 28 18.67 -11.93 -2.07
N LEU A 29 18.62 -11.50 -3.34
CA LEU A 29 17.64 -10.53 -3.83
C LEU A 29 16.33 -11.25 -4.17
N ARG A 30 15.20 -10.67 -3.76
CA ARG A 30 13.85 -11.18 -4.08
C ARG A 30 13.61 -11.40 -5.58
N SER A 31 14.25 -10.61 -6.44
CA SER A 31 14.12 -10.72 -7.89
C SER A 31 15.18 -11.63 -8.53
N ALA A 32 16.25 -11.95 -7.80
CA ALA A 32 17.45 -12.66 -8.27
C ALA A 32 18.09 -12.12 -9.55
N ARG A 33 17.84 -10.85 -9.90
CA ARG A 33 18.28 -10.28 -11.19
C ARG A 33 19.73 -9.78 -11.10
N PRO A 34 20.62 -10.21 -12.01
CA PRO A 34 21.99 -9.69 -12.10
C PRO A 34 22.08 -8.29 -12.71
N MET A 35 21.06 -7.90 -13.49
CA MET A 35 20.96 -6.58 -14.13
C MET A 35 19.65 -5.87 -13.77
N ARG A 36 19.73 -4.54 -13.68
CA ARG A 36 18.56 -3.68 -13.53
C ARG A 36 17.69 -3.75 -14.78
N ARG A 37 16.37 -3.82 -14.60
CA ARG A 37 15.45 -3.57 -15.72
C ARG A 37 15.35 -2.06 -15.96
N PRO A 38 15.43 -1.59 -17.21
CA PRO A 38 15.18 -0.19 -17.52
C PRO A 38 13.77 0.19 -17.03
N LYS A 39 13.65 1.42 -16.54
CA LYS A 39 12.35 2.00 -16.18
C LYS A 39 11.56 2.13 -17.49
N LEU A 40 10.64 1.21 -17.74
CA LEU A 40 9.73 1.37 -18.87
C LEU A 40 8.95 2.67 -18.68
N THR A 41 8.78 3.43 -19.76
CA THR A 41 7.82 4.52 -19.82
C THR A 41 6.49 3.98 -19.33
N ARG A 42 5.92 4.64 -18.32
CA ARG A 42 4.66 4.22 -17.69
C ARG A 42 3.60 4.16 -18.78
N ARG A 43 3.29 2.95 -19.27
CA ARG A 43 2.18 2.77 -20.19
C ARG A 43 0.91 3.22 -19.48
N PRO A 44 0.01 3.97 -20.15
CA PRO A 44 -1.28 4.30 -19.59
C PRO A 44 -1.91 2.99 -19.09
N THR A 45 -2.27 2.95 -17.81
CA THR A 45 -2.78 1.72 -17.19
C THR A 45 -4.14 1.29 -17.73
N GLY A 46 -4.74 2.06 -18.66
CA GLY A 46 -6.13 1.96 -19.10
C GLY A 46 -7.16 2.33 -18.02
N ARG A 47 -6.76 2.23 -16.75
CA ARG A 47 -7.48 2.72 -15.59
C ARG A 47 -7.51 4.25 -15.65
N GLY A 48 -8.69 4.81 -15.87
CA GLY A 48 -8.92 6.26 -15.88
C GLY A 48 -8.58 6.94 -14.55
N ILE A 49 -8.86 8.23 -14.47
CA ILE A 49 -8.66 9.02 -13.24
C ILE A 49 -9.86 8.76 -12.31
N ILE A 50 -9.58 8.45 -11.04
CA ILE A 50 -10.62 8.38 -10.00
C ILE A 50 -11.16 9.79 -9.79
N ARG A 51 -12.42 10.02 -10.18
CA ARG A 51 -13.09 11.31 -9.99
C ARG A 51 -13.31 11.56 -8.49
N GLY A 52 -13.04 12.79 -8.04
CA GLY A 52 -13.22 13.17 -6.64
C GLY A 52 -12.19 12.55 -5.67
N MET A 53 -11.08 12.01 -6.18
CA MET A 53 -10.00 11.50 -5.33
C MET A 53 -9.43 12.63 -4.47
N VAL A 54 -9.52 12.47 -3.15
CA VAL A 54 -8.84 13.34 -2.20
C VAL A 54 -7.34 13.05 -2.29
N SER A 55 -6.54 14.08 -2.54
CA SER A 55 -5.08 13.93 -2.58
C SER A 55 -4.56 13.44 -1.24
N ILE A 56 -3.57 12.55 -1.26
CA ILE A 56 -2.84 12.12 -0.05
C ILE A 56 -2.24 13.34 0.67
N THR A 57 -1.85 14.39 -0.06
CA THR A 57 -1.35 15.64 0.52
C THR A 57 -2.41 16.42 1.31
N GLY A 58 -3.69 16.12 1.11
CA GLY A 58 -4.81 16.73 1.84
C GLY A 58 -5.13 16.03 3.17
N ARG A 59 -4.39 14.98 3.54
CA ARG A 59 -4.60 14.29 4.83
C ARG A 59 -4.18 15.18 5.99
N PRO A 60 -4.87 15.12 7.15
CA PRO A 60 -4.43 15.82 8.35
C PRO A 60 -3.01 15.39 8.76
N ALA A 61 -2.18 16.34 9.17
CA ALA A 61 -0.80 16.05 9.57
C ALA A 61 -0.69 15.01 10.70
N GLU A 62 -1.69 14.96 11.59
CA GLU A 62 -1.77 13.98 12.69
C GLU A 62 -1.80 12.51 12.22
N VAL A 63 -2.20 12.24 10.97
CA VAL A 63 -2.22 10.90 10.37
C VAL A 63 -0.80 10.39 10.08
N GLU A 64 0.10 11.29 9.67
CA GLU A 64 1.46 10.94 9.22
C GLU A 64 2.37 10.56 10.38
N ASP A 65 2.18 11.22 11.53
CA ASP A 65 2.98 10.97 12.72
C ASP A 65 2.66 9.61 13.38
N ARG A 66 1.49 9.03 13.10
CA ARG A 66 1.04 7.73 13.66
C ARG A 66 1.09 7.66 15.18
N LYS A 67 0.99 8.80 15.86
CA LYS A 67 1.01 8.92 17.33
C LYS A 67 -0.39 8.94 17.95
N VAL A 68 -1.40 9.33 17.17
CA VAL A 68 -2.76 9.53 17.66
C VAL A 68 -3.64 8.31 17.38
N PRO A 69 -4.24 7.68 18.39
CA PRO A 69 -5.16 6.57 18.18
C PRO A 69 -6.38 6.97 17.36
N GLY A 70 -6.86 6.02 16.55
CA GLY A 70 -8.12 6.12 15.84
C GLY A 70 -8.04 6.44 14.35
N HIS A 71 -6.84 6.74 13.83
CA HIS A 71 -6.60 6.73 12.39
C HIS A 71 -6.32 5.30 11.90
N ARG A 72 -7.00 4.89 10.83
CA ARG A 72 -6.85 3.57 10.22
C ARG A 72 -6.53 3.65 8.74
N GLU A 73 -5.83 2.64 8.25
CA GLU A 73 -5.61 2.41 6.82
C GLU A 73 -6.53 1.28 6.35
N GLY A 74 -7.16 1.50 5.20
CA GLY A 74 -8.02 0.51 4.54
C GLY A 74 -7.35 -0.05 3.31
N ASP A 75 -7.20 -1.37 3.21
CA ASP A 75 -6.74 -2.03 1.99
C ASP A 75 -7.64 -3.21 1.61
N LEU A 76 -7.68 -3.53 0.32
CA LEU A 76 -8.46 -4.64 -0.21
C LEU A 76 -7.51 -5.73 -0.73
N VAL A 77 -7.47 -6.85 -0.03
CA VAL A 77 -6.67 -8.00 -0.43
C VAL A 77 -7.52 -8.89 -1.33
N MET A 78 -7.15 -8.95 -2.61
CA MET A 78 -7.85 -9.73 -3.62
C MET A 78 -7.46 -11.21 -3.54
N GLY A 79 -8.46 -12.09 -3.48
CA GLY A 79 -8.28 -13.54 -3.61
C GLY A 79 -8.56 -14.04 -5.03
N THR A 80 -8.94 -15.31 -5.14
CA THR A 80 -9.48 -15.88 -6.39
C THR A 80 -10.79 -15.19 -6.69
N ARG A 81 -10.88 -14.52 -7.85
CA ARG A 81 -12.07 -13.73 -8.20
C ARG A 81 -13.34 -14.58 -8.14
N PRO A 82 -14.47 -14.05 -7.63
CA PRO A 82 -14.67 -12.66 -7.20
C PRO A 82 -14.44 -12.41 -5.69
N SER A 83 -13.56 -13.16 -5.01
CA SER A 83 -13.33 -12.99 -3.56
C SER A 83 -12.32 -11.87 -3.21
N ALA A 84 -12.55 -11.23 -2.06
CA ALA A 84 -11.58 -10.35 -1.41
C ALA A 84 -11.85 -10.29 0.11
N VAL A 85 -10.86 -9.81 0.85
CA VAL A 85 -11.00 -9.42 2.26
C VAL A 85 -10.54 -7.98 2.40
N ALA A 86 -11.31 -7.15 3.10
CA ALA A 86 -10.84 -5.82 3.47
C ALA A 86 -10.04 -5.88 4.77
N THR A 87 -9.03 -5.04 4.87
CA THR A 87 -8.20 -4.90 6.07
C THR A 87 -8.33 -3.49 6.62
N LEU A 88 -8.46 -3.38 7.94
CA LEU A 88 -8.53 -2.12 8.67
C LEU A 88 -7.39 -2.09 9.70
N VAL A 89 -6.31 -1.40 9.35
CA VAL A 89 -5.07 -1.37 10.14
C VAL A 89 -5.00 -0.09 10.97
N ALA A 90 -4.93 -0.21 12.30
CA ALA A 90 -4.68 0.92 13.19
C ALA A 90 -3.27 1.49 12.98
N ARG A 91 -3.15 2.78 12.67
CA ARG A 91 -1.85 3.41 12.37
C ARG A 91 -0.88 3.43 13.57
N THR A 92 -1.41 3.59 14.79
CA THR A 92 -0.63 3.61 16.04
C THR A 92 -0.19 2.21 16.48
N SER A 93 -1.14 1.30 16.71
CA SER A 93 -0.89 -0.01 17.32
C SER A 93 -0.58 -1.12 16.32
N ARG A 94 -0.80 -0.89 15.02
CA ARG A 94 -0.74 -1.92 13.95
C ARG A 94 -1.75 -3.05 14.11
N TYR A 95 -2.68 -2.93 15.05
CA TYR A 95 -3.81 -3.84 15.17
C TYR A 95 -4.56 -3.89 13.84
N THR A 96 -4.72 -5.10 13.29
CA THR A 96 -5.35 -5.32 11.99
C THR A 96 -6.65 -6.08 12.20
N ALA A 97 -7.76 -5.49 11.76
CA ALA A 97 -9.02 -6.20 11.64
C ALA A 97 -9.22 -6.66 10.20
N MET A 98 -9.59 -7.93 10.02
CA MET A 98 -10.00 -8.48 8.73
C MET A 98 -11.52 -8.44 8.63
N VAL A 99 -12.04 -7.94 7.51
CA VAL A 99 -13.47 -7.78 7.26
C VAL A 99 -13.86 -8.66 6.08
N ALA A 100 -14.70 -9.66 6.34
CA ALA A 100 -15.25 -10.52 5.31
C ALA A 100 -16.16 -9.73 4.37
N LEU A 101 -16.10 -10.05 3.08
CA LEU A 101 -16.88 -9.39 2.01
C LEU A 101 -17.70 -10.43 1.24
N PRO A 102 -18.71 -11.06 1.86
CA PRO A 102 -19.51 -12.11 1.23
C PRO A 102 -20.31 -11.59 0.03
N ASP A 103 -20.70 -10.31 0.06
CA ASP A 103 -21.61 -9.74 -0.92
C ASP A 103 -20.90 -9.21 -2.17
N GLY A 104 -19.56 -9.15 -2.17
CA GLY A 104 -18.74 -8.75 -3.32
C GLY A 104 -17.74 -7.63 -3.03
N ILE A 105 -17.06 -7.19 -4.08
CA ILE A 105 -15.85 -6.33 -4.01
C ILE A 105 -16.09 -4.89 -4.47
N LYS A 106 -17.31 -4.55 -4.89
CA LYS A 106 -17.64 -3.20 -5.35
C LYS A 106 -17.89 -2.29 -4.16
N ALA A 107 -17.77 -0.97 -4.37
CA ALA A 107 -17.88 0.02 -3.30
C ALA A 107 -19.22 -0.09 -2.53
N GLU A 108 -20.32 -0.32 -3.25
CA GLU A 108 -21.66 -0.46 -2.69
C GLU A 108 -21.78 -1.68 -1.76
N GLN A 109 -21.05 -2.75 -2.09
CA GLN A 109 -21.01 -4.00 -1.32
C GLN A 109 -20.04 -3.91 -0.15
N VAL A 110 -18.89 -3.25 -0.33
CA VAL A 110 -17.82 -3.15 0.68
C VAL A 110 -18.19 -2.17 1.81
N THR A 111 -18.82 -1.05 1.48
CA THR A 111 -19.16 0.02 2.42
C THR A 111 -19.93 -0.45 3.67
N PRO A 112 -21.01 -1.25 3.57
CA PRO A 112 -21.74 -1.70 4.76
C PRO A 112 -20.89 -2.60 5.67
N HIS A 113 -20.03 -3.47 5.12
CA HIS A 113 -19.15 -4.34 5.89
C HIS A 113 -18.08 -3.55 6.64
N LEU A 114 -17.44 -2.57 5.98
CA LEU A 114 -16.50 -1.68 6.63
C LEU A 114 -17.17 -0.83 7.71
N THR A 115 -18.36 -0.30 7.43
CA THR A 115 -19.13 0.50 8.38
C THR A 115 -19.45 -0.31 9.62
N ARG A 116 -19.96 -1.55 9.47
CA ARG A 116 -20.25 -2.45 10.59
C ARG A 116 -19.00 -2.74 11.42
N SER A 117 -17.86 -3.01 10.78
CA SER A 117 -16.60 -3.24 11.47
C SER A 117 -16.15 -2.00 12.26
N LEU A 118 -16.24 -0.81 11.66
CA LEU A 118 -15.88 0.45 12.31
C LEU A 118 -16.85 0.84 13.44
N LEU A 119 -18.14 0.48 13.32
CA LEU A 119 -19.14 0.73 14.37
C LEU A 119 -18.85 -0.07 15.66
N GLY A 120 -18.15 -1.19 15.56
CA GLY A 120 -17.67 -1.96 16.72
C GLY A 120 -16.51 -1.31 17.48
N ILE A 121 -15.97 -0.20 16.99
CA ILE A 121 -14.88 0.54 17.62
C ILE A 121 -15.46 1.67 18.49
N PRO A 122 -14.94 1.89 19.73
CA PRO A 122 -15.35 3.01 20.56
C PRO A 122 -15.25 4.36 19.83
N PRO A 123 -16.26 5.24 19.92
CA PRO A 123 -16.28 6.51 19.20
C PRO A 123 -15.03 7.38 19.41
N GLN A 124 -14.42 7.31 20.60
CA GLN A 124 -13.23 8.09 20.97
C GLN A 124 -12.00 7.75 20.11
N ILE A 125 -11.93 6.53 19.57
CA ILE A 125 -10.84 6.04 18.72
C ILE A 125 -11.33 5.68 17.30
N ARG A 126 -12.42 6.30 16.86
CA ARG A 126 -12.96 6.15 15.50
C ARG A 126 -12.83 7.48 14.77
N ARG A 127 -11.61 7.78 14.30
CA ARG A 127 -11.29 9.03 13.58
C ARG A 127 -11.39 8.80 12.06
N THR A 128 -10.27 8.83 11.35
CA THR A 128 -10.24 8.78 9.88
C THR A 128 -9.91 7.38 9.36
N LEU A 129 -10.52 7.02 8.23
CA LEU A 129 -10.08 5.92 7.37
C LEU A 129 -9.35 6.53 6.16
N THR A 130 -8.07 6.21 5.99
CA THR A 130 -7.18 6.80 4.97
C THR A 130 -6.67 5.79 3.98
#